data_AF-A0A7V6W5H6-F1
#
_entry.id   AF-A0A7V6W5H6-F1
#
_cell.length_a   1.000
_cell.length_b   1.000
_cell.length_c   1.000
_cell.angle_alpha   90.00
_cell.angle_beta   90.00
_cell.angle_gamma   90.00
#
_symmetry.space_group_name_H-M   'P 1'
#
loop_
_entity.id
_entity.type
_entity.pdbx_description
1 polymer ?
#
loop_
_entity_poly.entity_id
_entity_poly.type
_entity_poly.pdbx_seq_one_letter_code
_entity_poly.pdbx_strand_id
1 'polypeptide(L)'
;MRYLGETIGADAAIHGNANRPSPRRLPQDLVDKILNLRMLKTLSRSNFTHFHEILFERYNLDISYSAVYRLLTDAGIKSPKSRRKREKLHPQQVKLQDCITLKMSACLATLRY
;
A
#
# COMPACT_ATOMS: atom_id res chain seq x y z
N MET A 1 -34.46 28.69 15.91
CA MET A 1 -33.64 28.90 14.71
C MET A 1 -32.32 28.17 14.91
N ARG A 2 -32.06 27.10 14.14
CA ARG A 2 -30.84 26.28 14.23
C ARG A 2 -29.72 26.96 13.45
N TYR A 3 -28.58 27.26 14.08
CA TYR A 3 -27.35 27.59 13.37
C TYR A 3 -26.58 26.29 13.11
N LEU A 4 -26.40 25.95 11.84
CA LEU A 4 -25.48 24.90 11.38
C LEU A 4 -24.07 25.48 11.46
N GLY A 5 -23.28 25.03 12.43
CA GLY A 5 -21.86 25.39 12.54
C GLY A 5 -21.09 24.79 11.37
N GLU A 6 -20.54 25.67 10.54
CA GLU A 6 -19.70 25.35 9.40
C GLU A 6 -18.41 24.64 9.84
N THR A 7 -18.07 23.53 9.19
CA THR A 7 -16.89 22.71 9.47
C THR A 7 -15.63 23.33 8.85
N ILE A 8 -15.22 24.50 9.32
CA ILE A 8 -14.01 25.20 8.86
C ILE A 8 -12.84 24.76 9.75
N GLY A 9 -12.29 23.57 9.51
CA GLY A 9 -11.18 23.06 10.34
C GLY A 9 -10.33 21.97 9.70
N ALA A 10 -10.93 21.11 8.88
CA ALA A 10 -10.19 20.04 8.20
C ALA A 10 -9.46 20.52 6.94
N ASP A 11 -10.04 21.47 6.20
CA ASP A 11 -9.47 21.93 4.92
C ASP A 11 -8.23 22.84 5.06
N ALA A 12 -7.99 23.42 6.24
CA ALA A 12 -6.83 24.27 6.50
C ALA A 12 -5.51 23.49 6.65
N ALA A 13 -5.57 22.16 6.81
CA ALA A 13 -4.39 21.28 6.94
C ALA A 13 -3.96 20.64 5.60
N ILE A 14 -4.64 20.97 4.49
CA ILE A 14 -4.32 20.42 3.18
C ILE A 14 -3.16 21.22 2.57
N HIS A 15 -1.99 20.59 2.47
CA HIS A 15 -0.83 21.20 1.81
C HIS A 15 -1.12 21.51 0.33
N GLY A 16 -0.65 22.65 -0.19
CA GLY A 16 -1.00 23.17 -1.53
C GLY A 16 -0.70 22.25 -2.73
N ASN A 17 0.06 21.18 -2.53
CA ASN A 17 0.36 20.15 -3.53
C ASN A 17 -0.57 18.94 -3.49
N ALA A 18 -1.52 18.87 -2.55
CA ALA A 18 -2.42 17.72 -2.39
C ALA A 18 -3.30 17.48 -3.63
N ASN A 19 -3.78 18.55 -4.26
CA ASN A 19 -4.71 18.48 -5.39
C ASN A 19 -4.05 18.68 -6.76
N ARG A 20 -2.73 18.94 -6.81
CA ARG A 20 -2.01 19.16 -8.08
C ARG A 20 -1.27 17.88 -8.49
N PRO A 21 -1.61 17.26 -9.63
CA PRO A 21 -0.85 16.13 -10.12
C PRO A 21 0.56 16.58 -10.50
N SER A 22 1.57 15.77 -10.15
CA SER A 22 2.95 16.00 -10.58
C SER A 22 3.05 16.04 -12.11
N PRO A 23 3.86 16.94 -12.70
CA PRO A 23 4.10 16.94 -14.15
C PRO A 23 4.81 15.68 -14.65
N ARG A 24 5.44 14.92 -13.75
CA ARG A 24 6.07 13.62 -14.02
C ARG A 24 5.09 12.45 -13.90
N ARG A 25 3.82 12.71 -13.59
CA ARG A 25 2.79 11.66 -13.54
C ARG A 25 2.55 11.13 -14.94
N LEU A 26 2.45 9.81 -15.07
CA LEU A 26 2.07 9.18 -16.34
C LEU A 26 0.67 9.67 -16.75
N PRO A 27 0.44 9.95 -18.05
CA PRO A 27 -0.88 10.36 -18.52
C PRO A 27 -1.89 9.24 -18.24
N GLN A 28 -3.11 9.62 -17.85
CA GLN A 28 -4.13 8.66 -17.42
C GLN A 28 -4.46 7.65 -18.54
N ASP A 29 -4.51 8.10 -19.79
CA ASP A 29 -4.73 7.24 -20.96
C ASP A 29 -3.70 6.10 -21.07
N LEU A 30 -2.45 6.37 -20.69
CA LEU A 30 -1.38 5.38 -20.74
C LEU A 30 -1.52 4.38 -19.60
N VAL A 31 -1.93 4.85 -18.41
CA VAL A 31 -2.25 3.98 -17.26
C VAL A 31 -3.40 3.04 -17.63
N ASP A 32 -4.47 3.57 -18.21
CA ASP A 32 -5.65 2.80 -18.58
C ASP A 32 -5.31 1.77 -19.67
N LYS A 33 -4.47 2.15 -20.67
CA LYS A 33 -3.93 1.20 -21.65
C LYS A 33 -3.18 0.04 -21.00
N ILE A 34 -2.28 0.31 -20.05
CA ILE A 34 -1.53 -0.74 -19.35
C ILE A 34 -2.47 -1.66 -18.56
N LEU A 35 -3.46 -1.09 -17.88
CA LEU A 35 -4.42 -1.88 -17.10
C LEU A 35 -5.27 -2.77 -17.99
N ASN A 36 -5.76 -2.25 -19.12
CA ASN A 36 -6.49 -3.02 -20.13
C ASN A 36 -5.64 -4.16 -20.70
N LEU A 37 -4.36 -3.90 -21.01
CA LEU A 37 -3.43 -4.94 -21.45
C LEU A 37 -3.26 -6.03 -20.40
N ARG A 38 -3.21 -5.65 -19.12
CA ARG A 38 -3.08 -6.63 -18.03
C ARG A 38 -4.30 -7.53 -17.87
N MET A 39 -5.49 -7.07 -18.25
CA MET A 39 -6.73 -7.87 -18.20
C MET A 39 -6.77 -8.97 -19.26
N LEU A 40 -5.95 -8.89 -20.31
CA LEU A 40 -5.89 -9.92 -21.35
C LEU A 40 -5.42 -11.26 -20.77
N LYS A 41 -6.13 -12.35 -21.10
CA LYS A 41 -5.87 -13.71 -20.61
C LYS A 41 -4.46 -14.23 -20.96
N THR A 42 -3.88 -13.74 -22.06
CA THR A 42 -2.52 -14.06 -22.52
C THR A 42 -1.47 -13.46 -21.60
N LEU A 43 -1.70 -12.24 -21.10
CA LEU A 43 -0.75 -11.48 -20.30
C LEU A 43 -0.97 -11.68 -18.80
N SER A 44 -2.17 -12.06 -18.36
CA SER A 44 -2.51 -12.22 -16.94
C SER A 44 -1.66 -13.28 -16.21
N ARG A 45 -1.12 -14.27 -16.93
CA ARG A 45 -0.28 -15.36 -16.38
C ARG A 45 1.20 -14.99 -16.28
N SER A 46 1.62 -13.89 -16.91
CA SER A 46 3.01 -13.43 -16.90
C SER A 46 3.41 -12.87 -15.53
N ASN A 47 4.70 -12.97 -15.18
CA ASN A 47 5.24 -12.21 -14.04
C ASN A 47 5.44 -10.75 -14.47
N PHE A 48 5.67 -9.85 -13.51
CA PHE A 48 5.76 -8.41 -13.82
C PHE A 48 6.98 -8.05 -14.67
N THR A 49 8.07 -8.80 -14.56
CA THR A 49 9.25 -8.62 -15.41
C THR A 49 8.93 -8.94 -16.86
N HIS A 50 8.27 -10.08 -17.11
CA HIS A 50 7.88 -10.46 -18.46
C HIS A 50 6.79 -9.55 -19.03
N PHE A 51 5.87 -9.08 -18.19
CA PHE A 51 4.90 -8.07 -18.62
C PHE A 51 5.59 -6.77 -19.06
N HIS A 52 6.63 -6.33 -18.35
CA HIS A 52 7.43 -5.16 -18.72
C HIS A 52 8.18 -5.36 -20.04
N GLU A 53 8.80 -6.52 -20.26
CA GLU A 53 9.42 -6.88 -21.55
C GLU A 53 8.42 -6.80 -22.70
N ILE A 54 7.21 -7.35 -22.52
CA ILE A 54 6.17 -7.32 -23.55
C ILE A 54 5.71 -5.88 -23.85
N LEU A 55 5.62 -5.02 -22.85
CA LEU A 55 5.27 -3.60 -23.04
C LEU A 55 6.33 -2.89 -23.90
N PHE A 56 7.60 -3.20 -23.69
CA PHE A 56 8.70 -2.64 -24.46
C PHE A 56 8.71 -3.20 -25.90
N GLU A 57 8.69 -4.52 -26.06
CA GLU A 57 8.84 -5.19 -27.36
C GLU A 57 7.64 -4.99 -28.30
N ARG A 58 6.41 -5.12 -27.77
CA ARG A 58 5.20 -5.15 -28.62
C ARG A 58 4.51 -3.80 -28.73
N TYR A 59 4.60 -2.99 -27.68
CA TYR A 59 3.88 -1.73 -27.60
C TYR A 59 4.80 -0.51 -27.63
N ASN A 60 6.12 -0.70 -27.67
CA ASN A 60 7.14 0.36 -27.65
C ASN A 60 6.91 1.39 -26.52
N LEU A 61 6.42 0.91 -25.38
CA LEU A 61 6.22 1.73 -24.19
C LEU A 61 7.49 1.72 -23.35
N ASP A 62 8.31 2.76 -23.51
CA ASP A 62 9.53 2.95 -22.70
C ASP A 62 9.18 3.45 -21.29
N ILE A 63 8.74 2.52 -20.45
CA ILE A 63 8.35 2.77 -19.07
C ILE A 63 9.27 1.96 -18.18
N SER A 64 9.74 2.56 -17.10
CA SER A 64 10.57 1.84 -16.14
C SER A 64 9.79 0.71 -15.47
N TYR A 65 10.48 -0.39 -15.17
CA TYR A 65 9.92 -1.51 -14.43
C TYR A 65 9.27 -1.06 -13.10
N SER A 66 9.90 -0.12 -12.39
CA SER A 66 9.39 0.39 -11.11
C SER A 66 8.06 1.13 -11.27
N ALA A 67 7.86 1.89 -12.34
CA ALA A 67 6.59 2.54 -12.63
C ALA A 67 5.49 1.50 -12.93
N VAL A 68 5.78 0.50 -13.76
CA VAL A 68 4.85 -0.62 -14.04
C VAL A 68 4.48 -1.37 -12.76
N TYR A 69 5.48 -1.70 -11.94
CA TYR A 69 5.28 -2.37 -10.66
C TYR A 69 4.33 -1.58 -9.75
N ARG A 70 4.57 -0.27 -9.60
CA ARG A 70 3.72 0.60 -8.77
C ARG A 70 2.31 0.70 -9.31
N LEU A 71 2.14 0.98 -10.60
CA LEU A 71 0.82 1.05 -11.23
C LEU A 71 -0.02 -0.21 -10.97
N LEU A 72 0.57 -1.38 -11.16
CA LEU A 72 -0.11 -2.66 -10.96
C LEU A 72 -0.43 -2.91 -9.48
N THR A 73 0.48 -2.53 -8.58
CA THR A 73 0.32 -2.72 -7.14
C THR A 73 -0.74 -1.76 -6.57
N ASP A 74 -0.74 -0.51 -7.02
CA ASP A 74 -1.72 0.51 -6.66
C ASP A 74 -3.13 0.12 -7.18
N ALA A 75 -3.20 -0.54 -8.34
CA ALA A 75 -4.43 -1.14 -8.86
C ALA A 75 -4.84 -2.46 -8.14
N GLY A 76 -4.08 -2.90 -7.13
CA GLY A 76 -4.36 -4.12 -6.37
C GLY A 76 -4.06 -5.43 -7.12
N ILE A 77 -3.43 -5.36 -8.29
CA ILE A 77 -3.13 -6.52 -9.12
C ILE A 77 -1.85 -7.19 -8.60
N LYS A 78 -1.96 -8.45 -8.21
CA LYS A 78 -0.81 -9.25 -7.75
C LYS A 78 -0.14 -9.99 -8.90
N SER A 79 1.14 -10.29 -8.75
CA SER A 79 1.87 -11.15 -9.68
C SER A 79 1.44 -12.60 -9.46
N PRO A 80 1.07 -13.35 -10.52
CA PRO A 80 0.65 -14.75 -10.40
C PRO A 80 1.75 -15.64 -9.83
N LYS A 81 3.02 -15.30 -10.08
CA LYS A 81 4.19 -16.01 -9.54
C LYS A 81 4.80 -15.29 -8.32
N SER A 82 3.98 -14.61 -7.53
CA SER A 82 4.47 -13.99 -6.31
C SER A 82 5.02 -15.04 -5.34
N ARG A 83 6.16 -14.74 -4.73
CA ARG A 83 6.77 -15.61 -3.72
C ARG A 83 5.82 -15.76 -2.54
N ARG A 84 5.59 -16.99 -2.08
CA ARG A 84 4.85 -17.25 -0.82
C ARG A 84 5.58 -16.56 0.32
N LYS A 85 4.84 -15.80 1.15
CA LYS A 85 5.40 -15.27 2.39
C LYS A 85 5.74 -16.45 3.30
N ARG A 86 7.02 -16.61 3.65
CA ARG A 86 7.43 -17.62 4.61
C ARG A 86 6.89 -17.21 5.98
N GLU A 87 6.19 -18.13 6.63
CA GLU A 87 5.80 -17.96 8.03
C GLU A 87 7.08 -17.88 8.86
N LYS A 88 7.16 -16.86 9.72
CA LYS A 88 8.27 -16.75 10.67
C LYS A 88 8.09 -17.90 11.66
N LEU A 89 9.02 -18.87 11.64
CA LEU A 89 9.00 -20.04 12.53
C LEU A 89 9.09 -19.66 14.01
N HIS A 90 9.69 -18.50 14.30
CA HIS A 90 9.79 -17.97 15.65
C HIS A 90 9.07 -16.62 15.74
N PRO A 91 8.19 -16.43 16.73
CA PRO A 91 7.72 -15.11 17.10
C PRO A 91 8.92 -14.22 17.40
N GLN A 92 8.95 -13.02 16.82
CA GLN A 92 9.87 -11.99 17.28
C GLN A 92 9.46 -11.66 18.71
N GLN A 93 10.37 -11.85 19.68
CA GLN A 93 10.10 -11.40 21.05
C GLN A 93 9.88 -9.88 21.00
N VAL A 94 8.63 -9.46 21.18
CA VAL A 94 8.33 -8.07 21.48
C VAL A 94 8.93 -7.79 22.84
N LYS A 95 9.90 -6.85 22.91
CA LYS A 95 10.39 -6.36 24.20
C LYS A 95 9.22 -5.63 24.87
N LEU A 96 8.49 -6.36 25.72
CA LEU A 96 7.52 -5.78 26.64
C LEU A 96 8.32 -4.93 27.64
N GLN A 97 8.48 -3.64 27.34
CA GLN A 97 9.07 -2.68 28.28
C GLN A 97 8.10 -2.34 29.43
N ASP A 98 6.86 -2.84 29.39
CA ASP A 98 5.80 -2.44 30.32
C ASP A 98 5.43 -3.52 31.36
N CYS A 99 6.21 -4.60 31.51
CA CYS A 99 5.87 -5.72 32.40
C CYS A 99 6.19 -5.50 33.89
N ILE A 100 6.57 -4.28 34.32
CA ILE A 100 6.95 -4.03 35.71
C ILE A 100 5.71 -3.78 36.60
N THR A 101 4.61 -3.22 36.08
CA THR A 101 3.54 -2.68 36.95
C THR A 101 2.42 -3.67 37.31
N LEU A 102 2.24 -4.77 36.57
CA LEU A 102 1.10 -5.69 36.79
C LEU A 102 1.36 -6.86 37.75
N LYS A 103 2.61 -7.05 38.24
CA LYS A 103 2.95 -8.14 39.17
C LYS A 103 2.99 -7.72 40.65
N MET A 104 2.94 -6.42 40.95
CA MET A 104 3.02 -5.90 42.33
C MET A 104 1.65 -5.68 42.99
N SER A 105 0.56 -5.52 42.23
CA SER A 105 -0.76 -5.20 42.81
C SER A 105 -1.53 -6.41 43.37
N ALA A 106 -1.14 -7.64 43.03
CA ALA A 106 -1.79 -8.85 43.54
C ALA A 106 -1.27 -9.33 44.91
N CYS A 107 -0.10 -8.83 45.36
CA CYS A 107 0.54 -9.32 46.59
C CYS A 107 0.13 -8.54 47.86
N LEU A 108 -0.23 -7.25 47.74
CA LEU A 108 -0.56 -6.41 48.90
C LEU A 108 -2.04 -6.49 49.33
N ALA A 109 -2.89 -7.21 48.58
CA ALA A 109 -4.30 -7.37 48.90
C ALA A 109 -4.58 -8.50 49.91
N THR A 110 -3.58 -9.32 50.28
CA THR A 110 -3.77 -10.48 51.18
C THR A 110 -3.15 -10.32 52.57
N LEU A 111 -2.51 -9.18 52.88
CA LEU A 111 -1.85 -8.91 54.18
C LEU A 111 -2.57 -7.87 55.04
N ARG A 112 -3.89 -7.75 54.87
CA ARG A 112 -4.77 -6.99 55.79
C ARG A 112 -5.93 -7.86 56.26
N TYR A 113 -5.61 -8.93 56.99
CA TYR A 113 -6.47 -9.59 57.97
C TYR A 113 -5.61 -10.12 59.10
#